data_AF-A0A2H1FG08-F1
#
_entry.id   AF-A0A2H1FG08-F1
#
_cell.length_a   1.000
_cell.length_b   1.000
_cell.length_c   1.000
_cell.angle_alpha   90.00
_cell.angle_beta   90.00
_cell.angle_gamma   90.00
#
_symmetry.space_group_name_H-M   'P 1'
#
loop_
_entity.id
_entity.type
_entity.pdbx_description
1 polymer ?
#
loop_
_entity_poly.entity_id
_entity_poly.type
_entity_poly.pdbx_seq_one_letter_code
_entity_poly.pdbx_strand_id
1 'polypeptide(L)' 'MKITYIEFIRCELDGKWDSSESDMKTYYEAKDEPANLYLWTKIDEKKQYKFKKDSIIRISSNIVRFNMEDVK' A
#
# COMPACT_ATOMS: atom_id res chain seq x y z
N MET A 1 3.16 9.91 14.65
CA MET A 1 3.02 9.73 13.19
C MET A 1 4.33 9.27 12.57
N LYS A 2 4.51 7.95 12.48
CA LYS A 2 5.68 7.31 11.84
C LYS A 2 5.30 6.90 10.42
N ILE A 3 5.64 7.75 9.45
CA ILE A 3 5.37 7.47 8.04
C ILE A 3 6.39 6.44 7.54
N THR A 4 5.88 5.34 6.98
CA THR A 4 6.66 4.29 6.34
C THR A 4 6.61 4.46 4.83
N TYR A 5 7.74 4.24 4.16
CA TYR A 5 7.89 4.23 2.71
C TYR A 5 8.43 2.86 2.29
N ILE A 6 7.78 2.20 1.35
CA ILE A 6 8.17 0.88 0.87
C ILE A 6 8.17 0.91 -0.66
N GLU A 7 9.31 0.56 -1.24
CA GLU A 7 9.39 0.28 -2.68
C GLU A 7 8.78 -1.09 -2.98
N PHE A 8 7.97 -1.15 -4.02
CA PHE A 8 7.32 -2.38 -4.49
C PHE A 8 7.54 -2.56 -5.99
N ILE A 9 7.60 -3.82 -6.42
CA ILE A 9 7.52 -4.22 -7.83
C ILE A 9 6.04 -4.35 -8.23
N ARG A 10 5.23 -4.91 -7.33
CA ARG A 10 3.78 -5.04 -7.49
C ARG A 10 3.07 -4.75 -6.17
N CYS A 11 1.91 -4.14 -6.23
CA CYS A 11 1.02 -4.03 -5.07
C CYS A 11 -0.42 -4.38 -5.42
N GLU A 12 -1.15 -4.84 -4.41
CA GLU A 12 -2.60 -5.01 -4.44
C GLU A 12 -3.19 -4.31 -3.23
N LEU A 13 -4.19 -3.47 -3.45
CA LEU A 13 -4.93 -2.79 -2.41
C LEU A 13 -6.42 -3.04 -2.61
N ASP A 14 -7.01 -3.87 -1.75
CA ASP A 14 -8.42 -4.27 -1.81
C ASP A 14 -8.88 -4.69 -3.23
N GLY A 15 -8.06 -5.52 -3.89
CA GLY A 15 -8.32 -6.02 -5.24
C GLY A 15 -7.92 -5.09 -6.39
N LYS A 16 -7.48 -3.86 -6.10
CA LYS A 16 -6.88 -2.96 -7.10
C LYS A 16 -5.38 -3.21 -7.21
N TRP A 17 -4.89 -3.41 -8.42
CA TRP A 17 -3.49 -3.75 -8.66
C TRP A 17 -2.71 -2.58 -9.24
N ASP A 18 -1.48 -2.40 -8.78
CA ASP A 18 -0.51 -1.45 -9.35
C ASP A 18 0.87 -2.10 -9.43
N SER A 19 1.77 -1.54 -10.24
CA SER A 19 3.12 -2.07 -10.44
C SER A 19 4.15 -0.95 -10.58
N SER A 20 5.42 -1.27 -10.37
CA SER A 20 6.51 -0.29 -10.47
C SER A 20 6.66 0.34 -11.86
N GLU A 21 6.11 -0.29 -12.90
CA GLU A 21 6.13 0.20 -14.29
C GLU A 21 4.95 1.14 -14.60
N SER A 22 4.04 1.31 -13.65
CA SER A 22 2.87 2.18 -13.79
C SER A 22 3.24 3.61 -13.40
N ASP A 23 3.06 4.55 -14.32
CA ASP A 23 3.15 5.99 -14.00
C ASP A 23 1.94 6.51 -13.20
N MET A 24 1.03 5.61 -12.77
CA MET A 24 -0.15 5.99 -12.02
C MET A 24 0.21 6.46 -10.60
N LYS A 25 -0.31 7.64 -10.27
CA LYS A 25 -0.31 8.15 -8.89
C LYS A 25 -1.68 7.84 -8.30
N THR A 26 -1.79 6.71 -7.63
CA THR A 26 -3.05 6.24 -7.02
C THR A 26 -3.13 6.67 -5.55
N TYR A 27 -4.11 7.49 -5.23
CA TYR A 27 -4.44 7.82 -3.84
C TYR A 27 -5.56 6.91 -3.35
N TYR A 28 -5.33 6.23 -2.23
CA TYR A 28 -6.33 5.39 -1.59
C TYR A 28 -6.57 5.83 -0.14
N GLU A 29 -7.84 5.80 0.22
CA GLU A 29 -8.31 6.08 1.57
C GLU A 29 -9.19 4.89 1.99
N ALA A 30 -8.85 4.25 3.10
CA ALA A 30 -9.54 3.07 3.61
C ALA A 30 -10.88 3.47 4.27
N LYS A 31 -11.88 3.83 3.45
CA LYS A 31 -13.13 4.48 3.92
C LYS A 31 -14.05 3.59 4.76
N ASP A 32 -14.15 2.30 4.43
CA ASP A 32 -15.25 1.47 4.95
C ASP A 32 -14.80 0.34 5.86
N GLU A 33 -13.68 -0.33 5.56
CA GLU A 33 -13.20 -1.52 6.29
C GLU A 33 -11.67 -1.60 6.29
N PRO A 34 -11.05 -2.47 7.13
CA PRO A 34 -9.59 -2.62 7.13
C PRO A 34 -9.06 -2.94 5.74
N ALA A 35 -8.35 -1.97 5.16
CA ALA A 35 -7.75 -2.15 3.85
C ALA A 35 -6.62 -3.19 3.94
N ASN A 36 -6.60 -4.12 2.99
CA ASN A 36 -5.55 -5.11 2.86
C ASN A 36 -4.62 -4.67 1.73
N LEU A 37 -3.39 -4.33 2.10
CA LEU A 37 -2.32 -4.04 1.15
C LEU A 37 -1.39 -5.25 1.08
N TYR A 38 -1.28 -5.82 -0.10
CA TYR A 38 -0.24 -6.80 -0.42
C TYR A 38 0.85 -6.11 -1.23
N LEU A 39 2.10 -6.24 -0.78
CA LEU A 39 3.27 -5.69 -1.44
C LEU A 39 4.21 -6.80 -1.84
N TRP A 40 4.66 -6.77 -3.08
CA TRP A 40 5.76 -7.58 -3.57
C TRP A 40 6.97 -6.67 -3.70
N THR A 41 7.91 -6.76 -2.75
CA THR A 41 9.11 -5.90 -2.73
C THR A 41 10.25 -6.49 -3.56
N LYS A 42 10.24 -7.81 -3.76
CA LYS A 42 11.18 -8.56 -4.60
C LYS A 42 10.48 -9.76 -5.22
N ILE A 43 11.14 -10.38 -6.19
CA ILE A 43 10.76 -11.72 -6.66
C ILE A 43 10.76 -12.64 -5.42
N ASP A 44 9.62 -13.27 -5.14
CA ASP A 44 9.32 -14.13 -3.98
C ASP A 44 9.18 -13.47 -2.59
N GLU A 45 9.34 -12.15 -2.44
CA GLU A 45 9.11 -11.45 -1.16
C GLU A 45 7.74 -10.75 -1.16
N LYS A 46 6.77 -11.31 -0.43
CA LYS A 46 5.42 -10.75 -0.24
C LYS A 46 5.21 -10.28 1.20
N LYS A 47 4.75 -9.04 1.37
CA LYS A 47 4.32 -8.46 2.66
C LYS A 47 2.84 -8.15 2.62
N GLN A 48 2.17 -8.31 3.76
CA GLN A 48 0.77 -7.94 3.93
C GLN A 48 0.66 -6.91 5.05
N TYR A 49 -0.07 -5.84 4.80
CA TYR A 49 -0.42 -4.82 5.79
C TYR A 49 -1.94 -4.71 5.87
N LYS A 50 -2.48 -4.79 7.09
CA LYS A 50 -3.89 -4.55 7.37
C LYS A 50 -4.02 -3.19 8.02
N PHE A 51 -4.90 -2.34 7.49
CA PHE A 51 -5.05 -0.98 7.97
C PHE A 51 -6.28 -0.80 8.87
N LYS A 52 -6.26 0.22 9.72
CA LYS A 52 -7.45 0.70 10.43
C LYS A 52 -8.39 1.40 9.44
N LYS A 53 -9.65 1.58 9.86
CA LYS A 53 -10.56 2.45 9.13
C LYS A 53 -9.96 3.86 9.07
N ASP A 54 -10.22 4.57 7.97
CA ASP A 54 -9.78 5.94 7.70
C ASP A 54 -8.26 6.09 7.53
N SER A 55 -7.54 4.99 7.37
CA SER A 55 -6.10 5.02 7.07
C SER A 55 -5.85 5.55 5.67
N ILE A 56 -4.83 6.40 5.55
CA ILE A 56 -4.43 6.99 4.28
C ILE A 56 -3.24 6.20 3.71
N ILE A 57 -3.44 5.62 2.52
CA ILE A 57 -2.42 4.84 1.81
C ILE A 57 -2.19 5.50 0.46
N ARG A 58 -0.98 5.97 0.21
CA ARG A 58 -0.64 6.61 -1.07
C ARG A 58 0.34 5.76 -1.84
N ILE A 59 -0.04 5.43 -3.06
CA ILE A 59 0.76 4.67 -4.00
C ILE A 59 1.19 5.64 -5.11
N SER A 60 2.49 5.71 -5.38
CA SER A 60 3.03 6.55 -6.44
C SER A 60 4.16 5.84 -7.13
N SER A 61 3.98 5.55 -8.43
CA SER A 61 4.95 4.81 -9.23
C SER A 61 5.29 3.47 -8.57
N ASN A 62 6.47 3.36 -7.97
CA ASN A 62 6.97 2.17 -7.30
C ASN A 62 7.04 2.29 -5.77
N ILE A 63 6.46 3.34 -5.17
CA ILE A 63 6.51 3.59 -3.72
C ILE A 63 5.10 3.60 -3.15
N VAL A 64 4.91 2.84 -2.06
CA VAL A 64 3.75 3.01 -1.18
C VAL A 64 4.17 3.70 0.09
N ARG A 65 3.32 4.60 0.57
CA ARG A 65 3.50 5.29 1.84
C ARG A 65 2.22 5.28 2.68
N PHE A 66 2.38 5.03 3.97
CA PHE A 66 1.29 4.98 4.96
C PHE A 66 1.85 5.25 6.36
N ASN A 67 0.98 5.55 7.33
CA ASN A 67 1.38 5.68 8.73
C ASN A 67 1.46 4.27 9.35
N MET A 68 2.59 3.94 9.98
CA MET A 68 2.77 2.63 10.62
C MET A 68 1.82 2.43 11.80
N GLU A 69 1.40 3.52 12.46
CA GLU A 69 0.43 3.48 13.57
C GLU A 69 -0.97 3.07 13.09
N ASP A 70 -1.24 3.17 11.79
CA ASP A 70 -2.50 2.80 11.16
C ASP A 70 -2.55 1.31 10.79
N VAL A 71 -1.42 0.61 10.84
CA VAL A 71 -1.33 -0.84 10.60
C VAL A 71 -1.78 -1.59 11.86
N LYS A 72 -2.61 -2.63 11.68
CA LYS A 72 -3.08 -3.55 12.72
C LYS A 72 -2.24 -4.82 12.80
#